data_AF-D7D8A3-F1
#
_entry.id   AF-D7D8A3-F1
#
_cell.length_a   1.000
_cell.length_b   1.000
_cell.length_c   1.000
_cell.angle_alpha   90.00
_cell.angle_beta   90.00
_cell.angle_gamma   90.00
#
_symmetry.space_group_name_H-M   'P 1'
#
loop_
_entity.id
_entity.type
_entity.pdbx_description
1 polymer ?
#
loop_
_entity_poly.entity_id
_entity_poly.type
_entity_poly.pdbx_seq_one_letter_code
_entity_poly.pdbx_strand_id
1 'polypeptide(L)'
;MNILITSEPFWPEGSGGSLATYLITKLLAQDRDFSITVVTGTENPVKVDNVKYIVDPMFRASSKAELLLRLINPVLRHRYEELIRGFDILYIPSYSSCDYPLIPIAKKLGKKVVVHLHDYQPFTYNSVILVDQRNNILTDIGYEARYEVYEHNSVKRAILGSMMTPFSNEKIIHALLRVFS
;
A
#
# COMPACT_ATOMS: atom_id res chain seq x y z
N MET A 1 -2.35 19.65 14.88
CA MET A 1 -2.32 18.20 14.62
C MET A 1 -1.33 17.91 13.52
N ASN A 2 -0.43 16.95 13.73
CA ASN A 2 0.64 16.60 12.80
C ASN A 2 0.20 15.42 11.92
N ILE A 3 0.18 15.64 10.60
CA ILE A 3 -0.23 14.63 9.61
C ILE A 3 0.99 14.20 8.79
N LEU A 4 1.27 12.91 8.81
CA LEU A 4 2.25 12.28 7.94
C LEU A 4 1.55 11.70 6.72
N ILE A 5 1.86 12.20 5.53
CA ILE A 5 1.38 11.65 4.26
C ILE A 5 2.51 10.82 3.66
N THR A 6 2.25 9.56 3.32
CA THR A 6 3.21 8.72 2.59
C THR A 6 2.74 8.53 1.16
N SER A 7 3.65 8.61 0.19
CA SER A 7 3.26 8.47 -1.21
C SER A 7 4.45 8.02 -2.06
N GLU A 8 4.30 6.88 -2.75
CA GLU A 8 5.34 6.32 -3.63
C GLU A 8 5.71 7.31 -4.75
N PRO A 9 4.88 7.54 -5.79
CA PRO A 9 4.99 8.72 -6.63
C PRO A 9 4.10 9.87 -6.11
N PHE A 10 4.69 11.05 -5.95
CA PHE A 10 3.96 12.29 -5.68
C PHE A 10 3.97 13.17 -6.95
N TRP A 11 2.97 14.04 -7.11
CA TRP A 11 2.88 14.93 -8.28
C TRP A 11 4.18 15.73 -8.49
N PRO A 12 4.78 15.74 -9.70
CA PRO A 12 4.16 15.46 -11.00
C PRO A 12 4.35 14.03 -11.52
N GLU A 13 5.00 13.16 -10.77
CA GLU A 13 5.16 11.75 -11.15
C GLU A 13 3.87 10.97 -10.87
N GLY A 14 3.63 9.90 -11.63
CA GLY A 14 2.43 9.06 -11.48
C GLY A 14 1.27 9.45 -12.40
N SER A 15 0.03 9.33 -11.91
CA SER A 15 -1.20 9.47 -12.69
C SER A 15 -2.25 10.30 -11.92
N GLY A 16 -3.55 10.08 -12.16
CA GLY A 16 -4.63 10.75 -11.44
C GLY A 16 -4.56 10.59 -9.92
N GLY A 17 -4.04 9.47 -9.42
CA GLY A 17 -3.88 9.23 -7.97
C GLY A 17 -2.89 10.17 -7.30
N SER A 18 -1.74 10.44 -7.93
CA SER A 18 -0.73 11.35 -7.40
C SER A 18 -1.19 12.81 -7.48
N LEU A 19 -1.93 13.18 -8.54
CA LEU A 19 -2.57 14.49 -8.64
C LEU A 19 -3.65 14.67 -7.55
N ALA A 20 -4.49 13.67 -7.32
CA ALA A 20 -5.51 13.72 -6.27
C ALA A 20 -4.86 13.84 -4.87
N THR A 21 -3.77 13.11 -4.65
CA THR A 21 -2.96 13.24 -3.42
C THR A 21 -2.43 14.65 -3.23
N TYR A 22 -1.88 15.25 -4.28
CA TYR A 22 -1.40 16.63 -4.27
C TYR A 22 -2.52 17.63 -3.95
N LEU A 23 -3.70 17.48 -4.56
CA LEU A 23 -4.84 18.36 -4.33
C LEU A 23 -5.37 18.24 -2.90
N ILE A 24 -5.48 17.03 -2.35
CA ILE A 24 -5.88 16.82 -0.95
C ILE A 24 -4.84 17.41 0.00
N THR A 25 -3.56 17.19 -0.27
CA THR A 25 -2.47 17.81 0.50
C THR A 25 -2.60 19.33 0.50
N LYS A 26 -2.89 19.92 -0.67
CA LYS A 26 -3.11 21.36 -0.83
C LYS A 26 -4.32 21.86 -0.04
N LEU A 27 -5.43 21.13 -0.05
CA LEU A 27 -6.63 21.48 0.71
C LEU A 27 -6.38 21.40 2.21
N LEU A 28 -5.75 20.33 2.69
CA LEU A 28 -5.41 20.17 4.11
C LEU A 28 -4.43 21.24 4.57
N ALA A 29 -3.47 21.65 3.73
CA ALA A 29 -2.48 22.67 4.06
C ALA A 29 -3.06 24.09 4.20
N GLN A 30 -4.31 24.31 3.77
CA GLN A 30 -5.01 25.59 3.97
C GLN A 30 -5.47 25.76 5.42
N ASP A 31 -5.67 24.66 6.13
CA ASP A 31 -6.04 24.67 7.54
C ASP A 31 -4.79 24.86 8.41
N ARG A 32 -4.80 25.89 9.26
CA ARG A 32 -3.68 26.21 10.15
C ARG A 32 -3.53 25.22 11.30
N ASP A 33 -4.56 24.44 11.58
CA ASP A 33 -4.53 23.41 12.62
C ASP A 33 -3.77 22.16 12.17
N PHE A 34 -3.45 22.04 10.87
CA PHE A 34 -2.70 20.91 10.31
C PHE A 34 -1.27 21.28 9.95
N SER A 35 -0.33 20.55 10.54
CA SER A 35 1.08 20.56 10.15
C SER A 35 1.35 19.30 9.32
N ILE A 36 1.60 19.49 8.03
CA ILE A 36 1.68 18.37 7.08
C ILE A 36 3.13 18.10 6.71
N THR A 37 3.50 16.83 6.76
CA THR A 37 4.76 16.34 6.18
C THR A 37 4.45 15.23 5.19
N VAL A 38 4.95 15.39 3.97
CA VAL A 38 4.86 14.39 2.90
C VAL A 38 6.19 13.65 2.81
N VAL A 39 6.15 12.32 2.91
CA VAL A 39 7.29 11.45 2.60
C VAL A 39 7.03 10.82 1.24
N THR A 40 7.98 10.98 0.31
CA THR A 40 7.79 10.50 -1.06
C THR A 40 9.05 9.96 -1.72
N GLY A 41 8.86 9.05 -2.67
CA GLY A 41 9.91 8.60 -3.57
C GLY A 41 10.28 9.65 -4.62
N THR A 42 9.37 10.53 -5.01
CA THR A 42 9.61 11.53 -6.06
C THR A 42 10.72 12.51 -5.70
N GLU A 43 11.72 12.66 -6.59
CA GLU A 43 12.88 13.54 -6.35
C GLU A 43 12.50 15.02 -6.30
N ASN A 44 11.68 15.43 -7.26
CA ASN A 44 11.31 16.82 -7.47
C ASN A 44 9.78 16.98 -7.42
N PRO A 45 9.14 16.78 -6.26
CA PRO A 45 7.70 16.90 -6.14
C PRO A 45 7.30 18.38 -6.25
N VAL A 46 6.17 18.65 -6.90
CA VAL A 46 5.56 19.99 -6.89
C VAL A 46 5.21 20.34 -5.46
N LYS A 47 5.83 21.40 -4.96
CA LYS A 47 5.68 21.83 -3.58
C LYS A 47 4.31 22.49 -3.36
N VAL A 48 3.73 22.19 -2.21
CA VAL A 48 2.58 22.88 -1.63
C VAL A 48 3.11 23.78 -0.53
N ASP A 49 2.61 25.01 -0.46
CA ASP A 49 2.95 25.95 0.61
C ASP A 49 2.56 25.37 1.99
N ASN A 50 3.37 25.67 3.01
CA ASN A 50 3.18 25.17 4.38
C ASN A 50 3.28 23.64 4.56
N VAL A 51 3.84 22.93 3.59
CA VAL A 51 4.06 21.47 3.67
C VAL A 51 5.54 21.15 3.69
N LYS A 52 5.95 20.28 4.61
CA LYS A 52 7.31 19.74 4.65
C LYS A 52 7.41 18.51 3.75
N TYR A 53 8.55 18.34 3.09
CA TYR A 53 8.78 17.20 2.20
C TYR A 53 10.04 16.45 2.62
N ILE A 54 9.92 15.13 2.70
CA ILE A 54 11.02 14.21 2.93
C ILE A 54 11.09 13.31 1.70
N VAL A 55 12.15 13.48 0.90
CA VAL A 55 12.41 12.57 -0.23
C VAL A 55 13.16 11.36 0.32
N ASP A 56 12.53 10.19 0.23
CA ASP A 56 13.11 8.95 0.73
C ASP A 56 13.09 7.87 -0.37
N PRO A 57 14.27 7.43 -0.84
CA PRO A 57 14.39 6.38 -1.88
C PRO A 57 13.74 5.05 -1.50
N MET A 58 13.40 4.83 -0.23
CA MET A 58 12.64 3.66 0.20
C MET A 58 11.30 3.56 -0.52
N PHE A 59 10.65 4.70 -0.78
CA PHE A 59 9.39 4.81 -1.52
C PHE A 59 9.57 4.86 -3.04
N ARG A 60 10.72 4.42 -3.56
CA ARG A 60 10.93 4.10 -5.00
C ARG A 60 10.99 2.61 -5.27
N ALA A 61 10.68 1.78 -4.26
CA ALA A 61 10.76 0.34 -4.41
C ALA A 61 9.85 -0.11 -5.57
N SER A 62 10.40 -0.95 -6.44
CA SER A 62 9.76 -1.38 -7.69
C SER A 62 8.61 -2.37 -7.48
N SER A 63 8.43 -2.87 -6.24
CA SER A 63 7.34 -3.78 -5.88
C SER A 63 7.01 -3.73 -4.37
N LYS A 64 5.76 -4.13 -4.05
CA LYS A 64 5.26 -4.29 -2.68
C LYS A 64 6.15 -5.21 -1.82
N ALA A 65 6.60 -6.32 -2.42
CA ALA A 65 7.45 -7.30 -1.76
C ALA A 65 8.82 -6.72 -1.42
N GLU A 66 9.40 -5.91 -2.31
CA GLU A 66 10.68 -5.27 -2.07
C GLU A 66 10.61 -4.31 -0.87
N LEU A 67 9.54 -3.52 -0.75
CA LEU A 67 9.40 -2.59 0.37
C LEU A 67 9.11 -3.32 1.68
N LEU A 68 8.32 -4.40 1.65
CA LEU A 68 8.15 -5.32 2.78
C LEU A 68 9.48 -5.91 3.25
N LEU A 69 10.30 -6.42 2.33
CA LEU A 69 11.63 -6.96 2.64
C LEU A 69 12.55 -5.89 3.24
N ARG A 70 12.48 -4.65 2.72
CA ARG A 70 13.23 -3.51 3.28
C ARG A 70 12.81 -3.23 4.74
N LEU A 71 11.54 -3.39 5.11
CA LEU A 71 11.06 -3.17 6.48
C LEU A 71 11.37 -4.32 7.45
N ILE A 72 11.83 -5.48 6.97
CA ILE A 72 12.43 -6.51 7.83
C ILE A 72 13.74 -5.99 8.43
N ASN A 73 14.43 -5.06 7.75
CA ASN A 73 15.63 -4.44 8.29
C ASN A 73 15.29 -3.62 9.55
N PRO A 74 15.82 -3.99 10.73
CA PRO A 74 15.47 -3.35 12.00
C PRO A 74 15.88 -1.87 12.05
N VAL A 75 16.95 -1.48 11.35
CA VAL A 75 17.40 -0.09 11.29
C VAL A 75 16.41 0.77 10.53
N LEU A 76 15.95 0.30 9.36
CA LEU A 76 14.94 1.00 8.57
C LEU A 76 13.60 1.05 9.31
N ARG A 77 13.18 -0.07 9.88
CA ARG A 77 11.97 -0.12 10.71
C ARG A 77 12.02 0.89 11.84
N HIS A 78 13.12 0.94 12.59
CA HIS A 78 13.29 1.89 13.69
C HIS A 78 13.23 3.35 13.21
N ARG A 79 13.88 3.66 12.09
CA ARG A 79 13.80 4.99 11.46
C ARG A 79 12.35 5.41 11.17
N TYR A 80 11.53 4.51 10.62
CA TYR A 80 10.13 4.78 10.34
C TYR A 80 9.25 4.82 11.60
N GLU A 81 9.56 4.00 12.61
CA GLU A 81 8.91 4.09 13.91
C GLU A 81 9.14 5.47 14.53
N GLU A 82 10.38 5.94 14.59
CA GLU A 82 10.73 7.27 15.11
C GLU A 82 10.10 8.40 14.29
N LEU A 83 10.07 8.25 12.95
CA LEU A 83 9.37 9.20 12.10
C LEU A 83 7.88 9.28 12.46
N ILE A 84 7.17 8.14 12.47
CA ILE A 84 5.73 8.05 12.76
C ILE A 84 5.40 8.52 14.19
N ARG A 85 6.30 8.32 15.17
CA ARG A 85 6.11 8.81 16.54
C ARG A 85 5.84 10.32 16.60
N GLY A 86 6.47 11.10 15.73
CA GLY A 86 6.32 12.56 15.67
C GLY A 86 4.97 13.07 15.14
N PHE A 87 4.11 12.17 14.64
CA PHE A 87 2.84 12.52 14.01
C PHE A 87 1.65 11.92 14.75
N ASP A 88 0.47 12.53 14.57
CA ASP A 88 -0.80 12.09 15.18
C ASP A 88 -1.56 11.15 14.24
N ILE A 89 -1.49 11.45 12.94
CA ILE A 89 -2.19 10.74 11.87
C ILE A 89 -1.17 10.31 10.82
N LEU A 90 -1.25 9.04 10.43
CA LEU A 90 -0.66 8.52 9.19
C LEU A 90 -1.75 8.47 8.12
N TYR A 91 -1.58 9.27 7.06
CA TYR A 91 -2.48 9.34 5.91
C TYR A 91 -1.81 8.66 4.71
N ILE A 92 -2.46 7.61 4.20
CA ILE A 92 -1.96 6.77 3.13
C ILE A 92 -2.89 6.92 1.91
N PRO A 93 -2.59 7.84 0.99
CA PRO A 93 -3.20 7.90 -0.33
C PRO A 93 -2.71 6.70 -1.16
N SER A 94 -3.43 5.60 -1.05
CA SER A 94 -3.07 4.34 -1.68
C SER A 94 -3.41 4.36 -3.16
N TYR A 95 -2.43 4.76 -3.97
CA TYR A 95 -2.29 4.37 -5.36
C TYR A 95 -1.52 3.04 -5.49
N SER A 96 -0.65 2.76 -4.51
CA SER A 96 0.17 1.56 -4.42
C SER A 96 0.14 1.03 -2.98
N SER A 97 0.15 -0.30 -2.80
CA SER A 97 0.14 -0.93 -1.46
C SER A 97 1.48 -0.80 -0.73
N CYS A 98 2.45 -0.15 -1.36
CA CYS A 98 3.81 0.02 -0.84
C CYS A 98 3.82 0.71 0.54
N ASP A 99 2.78 1.44 0.91
CA ASP A 99 2.72 2.13 2.21
C ASP A 99 1.99 1.33 3.30
N TYR A 100 1.26 0.28 2.93
CA TYR A 100 0.51 -0.56 3.88
C TYR A 100 1.35 -1.22 4.97
N PRO A 101 2.61 -1.61 4.73
CA PRO A 101 3.48 -2.12 5.79
C PRO A 101 3.71 -1.14 6.96
N LEU A 102 3.48 0.16 6.78
CA LEU A 102 3.56 1.16 7.85
C LEU A 102 2.33 1.18 8.75
N ILE A 103 1.20 0.63 8.29
CA ILE A 103 -0.05 0.55 9.06
C ILE A 103 0.13 -0.19 10.39
N PRO A 104 0.62 -1.45 10.43
CA PRO A 104 0.80 -2.15 11.70
C PRO A 104 1.76 -1.42 12.65
N ILE A 105 2.79 -0.77 12.11
CA ILE A 105 3.74 0.05 12.88
C ILE A 105 3.02 1.23 13.53
N ALA A 106 2.27 2.00 12.74
CA ALA A 106 1.51 3.15 13.24
C ALA A 106 0.44 2.74 14.26
N LYS A 107 -0.26 1.62 14.03
CA LYS A 107 -1.26 1.09 14.97
C LYS A 107 -0.63 0.63 16.28
N LYS A 108 0.54 -0.02 16.24
CA LYS A 108 1.32 -0.38 17.43
C LYS A 108 1.74 0.84 18.25
N LEU A 109 2.03 1.95 17.57
CA LEU A 109 2.36 3.24 18.18
C LEU A 109 1.11 4.06 18.63
N GLY A 110 -0.09 3.49 18.52
CA GLY A 110 -1.35 4.15 18.92
C GLY A 110 -1.78 5.28 17.99
N LYS A 111 -1.22 5.37 16.77
CA LYS A 111 -1.52 6.44 15.82
C LYS A 111 -2.83 6.18 15.08
N LYS A 112 -3.51 7.26 14.69
CA LYS A 112 -4.65 7.18 13.78
C LYS A 112 -4.12 6.93 12.37
N VAL A 113 -4.78 6.05 11.63
CA VAL A 113 -4.41 5.71 10.26
C VAL A 113 -5.61 5.95 9.37
N VAL A 114 -5.42 6.70 8.30
CA VAL A 114 -6.43 6.97 7.28
C VAL A 114 -5.88 6.45 5.96
N VAL A 115 -6.64 5.57 5.30
CA VAL A 115 -6.28 5.02 3.99
C VAL A 115 -7.27 5.56 2.97
N HIS A 116 -6.76 6.19 1.92
CA HIS A 116 -7.54 6.70 0.80
C HIS A 116 -7.19 5.88 -0.45
N LEU A 117 -8.11 5.03 -0.88
CA LEU A 117 -7.90 4.15 -2.04
C LEU A 117 -8.15 4.92 -3.33
N HIS A 118 -7.12 5.02 -4.19
CA HIS A 118 -7.23 5.62 -5.51
C HIS A 118 -7.64 4.60 -6.58
N ASP A 119 -7.22 3.34 -6.44
CA ASP A 119 -7.60 2.24 -7.32
C ASP A 119 -8.08 1.04 -6.48
N TYR A 120 -9.14 0.36 -6.95
CA TYR A 120 -9.56 -0.92 -6.39
C TYR A 120 -8.47 -1.95 -6.70
N GLN A 121 -7.70 -2.36 -5.70
CA GLN A 121 -6.82 -3.51 -5.84
C GLN A 121 -7.65 -4.79 -5.77
N PRO A 122 -7.61 -5.63 -6.81
CA PRO A 122 -8.23 -6.93 -6.75
C PRO A 122 -7.69 -7.73 -5.57
N PHE A 123 -8.58 -8.20 -4.69
CA PHE A 123 -8.22 -9.14 -3.62
C PHE A 123 -7.74 -10.49 -4.21
N THR A 124 -8.28 -10.86 -5.37
CA THR A 124 -7.90 -12.04 -6.16
C THR A 124 -7.55 -11.62 -7.59
N TYR A 125 -6.78 -12.41 -8.34
CA TYR A 125 -6.44 -12.13 -9.76
C TYR A 125 -7.69 -11.78 -10.61
N ASN A 126 -8.85 -12.31 -10.21
CA ASN A 126 -10.11 -12.19 -10.92
C ASN A 126 -11.03 -11.10 -10.34
N SER A 127 -10.65 -10.42 -9.25
CA SER A 127 -11.49 -9.45 -8.52
C SER A 127 -12.83 -10.01 -7.99
N VAL A 128 -13.01 -11.33 -7.99
CA VAL A 128 -14.21 -12.01 -7.48
C VAL A 128 -13.92 -12.62 -6.12
N ILE A 129 -14.73 -12.26 -5.12
CA ILE A 129 -14.76 -12.88 -3.80
C ILE A 129 -16.07 -13.65 -3.69
N LEU A 130 -16.01 -14.98 -3.61
CA LEU A 130 -17.20 -15.81 -3.34
C LEU A 130 -17.42 -15.99 -1.84
N VAL A 131 -18.68 -16.00 -1.44
CA VAL A 131 -19.18 -15.96 -0.06
C VAL A 131 -18.68 -17.12 0.83
N ASP A 132 -18.06 -18.16 0.27
CA ASP A 132 -17.61 -19.37 0.99
C ASP A 132 -16.08 -19.55 1.03
N GLN A 133 -15.30 -18.48 0.91
CA GLN A 133 -13.84 -18.54 1.04
C GLN A 133 -13.40 -18.91 2.46
N ARG A 134 -13.18 -20.20 2.69
CA ARG A 134 -12.41 -20.71 3.84
C ARG A 134 -10.96 -20.94 3.41
N ASN A 135 -10.06 -20.08 3.89
CA ASN A 135 -8.58 -20.14 3.92
C ASN A 135 -7.91 -21.51 3.65
N ASN A 136 -8.04 -22.08 2.45
CA ASN A 136 -7.40 -23.34 2.09
C ASN A 136 -6.78 -23.21 0.70
N ILE A 137 -5.46 -23.41 0.62
CA ILE A 137 -4.68 -23.23 -0.61
C ILE A 137 -5.18 -24.16 -1.72
N LEU A 138 -5.62 -25.37 -1.36
CA LEU A 138 -6.12 -26.34 -2.33
C LEU A 138 -7.46 -25.93 -2.94
N THR A 139 -8.32 -25.23 -2.18
CA THR A 139 -9.62 -24.75 -2.69
C THR A 139 -9.43 -23.57 -3.63
N ASP A 140 -8.45 -22.70 -3.37
CA ASP A 140 -8.15 -21.54 -4.22
C ASP A 140 -7.54 -21.94 -5.58
N ILE A 141 -6.63 -22.92 -5.58
CA ILE A 141 -6.03 -23.49 -6.80
C ILE A 141 -7.12 -24.10 -7.70
N GLY A 142 -8.02 -24.90 -7.11
CA GLY A 142 -9.12 -25.53 -7.84
C GLY A 142 -10.15 -24.51 -8.35
N TYR A 143 -10.32 -23.39 -7.64
CA TYR A 143 -11.21 -22.31 -8.05
C TYR A 143 -10.65 -21.51 -9.22
N GLU A 144 -9.37 -21.11 -9.17
CA GLU A 144 -8.73 -20.36 -10.26
C GLU A 144 -8.70 -21.18 -11.55
N ALA A 145 -8.46 -22.50 -11.44
CA ALA A 145 -8.58 -23.41 -12.57
C ALA A 145 -9.99 -23.38 -13.18
N ARG A 146 -11.03 -23.51 -12.35
CA ARG A 146 -12.43 -23.50 -12.82
C ARG A 146 -12.81 -22.16 -13.43
N TYR A 147 -12.41 -21.06 -12.82
CA TYR A 147 -12.71 -19.72 -13.33
C TYR A 147 -12.08 -19.49 -14.71
N GLU A 148 -10.81 -19.81 -14.89
CA GLU A 148 -10.12 -19.68 -16.19
C GLU A 148 -10.68 -20.61 -17.27
N VAL A 149 -11.15 -21.80 -16.89
CA VAL A 149 -11.86 -22.69 -17.81
C VAL A 149 -13.25 -22.16 -18.16
N TYR A 150 -14.02 -21.64 -17.19
CA TYR A 150 -15.38 -21.18 -17.45
C TYR A 150 -15.45 -19.83 -18.16
N GLU A 151 -14.58 -18.87 -17.85
CA GLU A 151 -14.59 -17.56 -18.50
C GLU A 151 -13.78 -17.51 -19.79
N HIS A 152 -12.62 -18.16 -19.82
CA HIS A 152 -11.69 -18.04 -20.95
C HIS A 152 -11.60 -19.31 -21.81
N ASN A 153 -12.34 -20.37 -21.46
CA ASN A 153 -12.30 -21.69 -22.11
C ASN A 153 -10.88 -22.22 -22.33
N SER A 154 -9.96 -21.88 -21.42
CA SER A 154 -8.52 -22.07 -21.60
C SER A 154 -7.90 -22.87 -20.45
N VAL A 155 -7.72 -24.16 -20.71
CA VAL A 155 -7.07 -25.09 -19.78
C VAL A 155 -5.60 -24.73 -19.52
N LYS A 156 -4.91 -24.10 -20.48
CA LYS A 156 -3.53 -23.63 -20.29
C LYS A 156 -3.46 -22.47 -19.29
N ARG A 157 -4.41 -21.53 -19.35
CA ARG A 157 -4.49 -20.42 -18.39
C ARG A 157 -4.89 -20.91 -17.01
N ALA A 158 -5.80 -21.88 -16.93
CA ALA A 158 -6.17 -22.53 -15.69
C ALA A 158 -4.96 -23.12 -14.97
N ILE A 159 -4.10 -23.86 -15.66
CA ILE A 159 -2.89 -24.46 -15.05
C ILE A 159 -1.92 -23.37 -14.58
N LEU A 160 -1.67 -22.35 -15.40
CA LEU A 160 -0.74 -21.27 -15.06
C LEU A 160 -1.25 -20.38 -13.90
N GLY A 161 -2.53 -19.99 -13.92
CA GLY A 161 -3.17 -19.22 -12.85
C GLY A 161 -3.17 -19.98 -11.53
N SER A 162 -3.61 -21.24 -11.55
CA SER A 162 -3.59 -22.14 -10.39
C SER A 162 -2.21 -22.34 -9.76
N MET A 163 -1.12 -22.33 -10.54
CA MET A 163 0.24 -22.40 -10.01
C MET A 163 0.71 -21.08 -9.39
N MET A 164 0.15 -19.96 -9.84
CA MET A 164 0.47 -18.62 -9.35
C MET A 164 -0.40 -18.20 -8.16
N THR A 165 -1.54 -18.85 -7.91
CA THR A 165 -2.45 -18.59 -6.77
C THR A 165 -1.74 -18.55 -5.40
N PRO A 166 -0.77 -19.44 -5.08
CA PRO A 166 -0.05 -19.38 -3.80
C PRO A 166 0.83 -18.14 -3.66
N PHE A 167 1.24 -17.54 -4.78
CA PHE A 167 2.07 -16.33 -4.86
C PHE A 167 1.22 -15.06 -5.06
N SER A 168 -0.11 -15.18 -4.99
CA SER A 168 -1.00 -14.03 -5.04
C SER A 168 -0.75 -13.07 -3.87
N ASN A 169 -0.92 -11.78 -4.13
CA ASN A 169 -0.58 -10.70 -3.20
C ASN A 169 -1.25 -10.86 -1.81
N GLU A 170 -2.45 -11.44 -1.75
CA GLU A 170 -3.22 -11.63 -0.53
C GLU A 170 -2.51 -12.53 0.50
N LYS A 171 -2.00 -13.69 0.08
CA LYS A 171 -1.39 -14.67 1.00
C LYS A 171 -0.05 -14.23 1.53
N ILE A 172 0.72 -13.51 0.71
CA ILE A 172 1.96 -12.86 1.13
C ILE A 172 1.66 -11.79 2.19
N ILE A 173 0.65 -10.95 1.96
CA ILE A 173 0.22 -9.93 2.93
C ILE A 173 -0.28 -10.58 4.23
N HIS A 174 -1.12 -11.62 4.16
CA HIS A 174 -1.68 -12.29 5.34
C HIS A 174 -0.65 -13.04 6.18
N ALA A 175 0.32 -13.71 5.54
CA ALA A 175 1.42 -14.37 6.24
C ALA A 175 2.33 -13.37 6.94
N LEU A 176 2.55 -12.19 6.34
CA LEU A 176 3.41 -11.14 6.89
C LEU A 176 2.72 -10.31 7.98
N LEU A 177 1.40 -10.06 7.90
CA LEU A 177 0.65 -9.45 9.00
C LEU A 177 0.78 -10.25 10.30
N ARG A 178 0.96 -11.58 10.24
CA ARG A 178 1.27 -12.43 11.42
C ARG A 178 2.69 -12.28 11.95
N VAL A 179 3.65 -11.84 11.13
CA VAL A 179 5.04 -11.60 11.54
C VAL A 179 5.17 -10.22 12.22
N PHE A 180 4.30 -9.27 11.85
CA PHE A 180 4.32 -7.90 12.38
C PHE A 180 3.29 -7.62 13.50
N SER A 181 2.37 -8.56 13.77
CA SER A 181 1.45 -8.55 14.93
C SER A 181 2.14 -9.07 16.19
#